data_AF-A0A026X031-F1
#
_entry.id   AF-A0A026X031-F1
#
_cell.length_a   1.000
_cell.length_b   1.000
_cell.length_c   1.000
_cell.angle_alpha   90.00
_cell.angle_beta   90.00
_cell.angle_gamma   90.00
#
_symmetry.space_group_name_H-M   'P 1'
#
loop_
_entity.id
_entity.type
_entity.pdbx_description
1 polymer ?
#
loop_
_entity_poly.entity_id
_entity_poly.type
_entity_poly.pdbx_seq_one_letter_code
_entity_poly.pdbx_strand_id
1 'polypeptide(L)'
;MTTLNDISLSEKIKRQLTKVERLETEIASTIIHGQFTRSKIFFKRDDEGCHTKLIDFETIKYDSLSIDFGRIFLTNLPNEDNVSKLQNLFWSMISIYVKKLQQVYSQVPSTLIQCDIVYNMILSYIN
;
A
#
# COMPACT_ATOMS: atom_id res chain seq x y z
N MET A 1 -1.91 36.65 10.48
CA MET A 1 -1.60 36.72 9.03
C MET A 1 -0.95 35.41 8.61
N THR A 2 -1.75 34.36 8.37
CA THR A 2 -1.24 32.98 8.13
C THR A 2 -2.09 32.21 7.11
N THR A 3 -3.02 32.85 6.41
CA THR A 3 -4.05 32.17 5.60
C THR A 3 -3.64 31.91 4.14
N LEU A 4 -2.74 32.70 3.57
CA LEU A 4 -2.34 32.58 2.16
C LEU A 4 -1.48 31.34 1.86
N ASN A 5 -0.68 30.88 2.83
CA ASN A 5 0.21 29.73 2.66
C ASN A 5 -0.53 28.39 2.80
N ASP A 6 -1.52 28.31 3.70
CA ASP A 6 -2.33 27.10 3.92
C ASP A 6 -3.30 26.83 2.78
N ILE A 7 -3.87 27.88 2.17
CA ILE A 7 -4.73 27.74 0.97
C ILE A 7 -3.91 27.20 -0.21
N SER A 8 -2.69 27.69 -0.40
CA SER A 8 -1.75 27.22 -1.43
C SER A 8 -1.35 25.76 -1.23
N LEU A 9 -1.11 25.33 0.02
CA LEU A 9 -0.79 23.94 0.33
C LEU A 9 -2.00 23.01 0.14
N SER A 10 -3.18 23.42 0.60
CA SER A 10 -4.43 22.68 0.42
C SER A 10 -4.76 22.45 -1.05
N GLU A 11 -4.61 23.46 -1.90
CA GLU A 11 -4.78 23.35 -3.35
C GLU A 11 -3.77 22.38 -3.99
N LYS A 12 -2.51 22.43 -3.56
CA LYS A 12 -1.48 21.50 -4.04
C LYS A 12 -1.81 20.06 -3.65
N ILE A 13 -2.24 19.84 -2.40
CA ILE A 13 -2.65 18.52 -1.91
C ILE A 13 -3.84 18.02 -2.73
N LYS A 14 -4.89 18.83 -2.90
CA LYS A 14 -6.06 18.47 -3.72
C LYS A 14 -5.69 18.11 -5.16
N ARG A 15 -4.81 18.87 -5.81
CA ARG A 15 -4.36 18.57 -7.18
C ARG A 15 -3.57 17.25 -7.25
N GLN A 16 -2.78 16.93 -6.23
CA GLN A 16 -2.10 15.64 -6.16
C GLN A 16 -3.10 14.51 -5.90
N LEU A 17 -4.08 14.71 -5.02
CA LEU A 17 -5.16 13.76 -4.77
C LEU A 17 -5.97 13.47 -6.03
N THR A 18 -6.38 14.49 -6.79
CA THR A 18 -7.10 14.29 -8.07
C THR A 18 -6.25 13.60 -9.13
N LYS A 19 -4.92 13.80 -9.13
CA LYS A 19 -4.01 13.05 -10.01
C LYS A 19 -3.91 11.58 -9.59
N VAL A 20 -3.91 11.31 -8.29
CA VAL A 20 -3.91 9.96 -7.70
C VAL A 20 -5.24 9.25 -7.99
N GLU A 21 -6.40 9.91 -7.82
CA GLU A 21 -7.73 9.38 -8.18
C GLU A 21 -7.84 9.01 -9.67
N ARG A 22 -7.17 9.76 -10.55
CA ARG A 22 -7.09 9.46 -11.98
C ARG A 22 -6.15 8.28 -12.30
N LEU A 23 -5.16 8.00 -11.44
CA LEU A 23 -4.31 6.82 -11.54
C LEU A 23 -5.02 5.57 -10.99
N GLU A 24 -5.86 5.71 -9.96
CA GLU A 24 -6.72 4.63 -9.43
C GLU A 24 -7.60 4.00 -10.52
N THR A 25 -8.07 4.80 -11.49
CA THR A 25 -9.13 4.38 -12.42
C THR A 25 -8.69 3.54 -13.60
N GLU A 26 -7.39 3.44 -13.91
CA GLU A 26 -6.93 2.70 -15.10
C GLU A 26 -5.87 1.62 -14.83
N ILE A 27 -5.31 1.54 -13.61
CA ILE A 27 -4.14 0.72 -13.35
C ILE A 27 -4.27 -0.08 -12.03
N ALA A 28 -4.33 -1.41 -12.12
CA ALA A 28 -4.18 -2.37 -11.01
C ALA A 28 -5.16 -2.32 -9.81
N SER A 29 -6.37 -1.79 -9.98
CA SER A 29 -7.42 -1.99 -8.97
C SER A 29 -7.69 -3.48 -8.74
N THR A 30 -7.93 -3.88 -7.50
CA THR A 30 -8.20 -5.25 -7.08
C THR A 30 -9.11 -5.25 -5.85
N ILE A 31 -9.56 -6.44 -5.43
CA ILE A 31 -10.19 -6.60 -4.12
C ILE A 31 -9.12 -6.36 -3.04
N ILE A 32 -9.35 -5.35 -2.22
CA ILE A 32 -8.55 -5.05 -1.05
C ILE A 32 -9.36 -5.30 0.22
N HIS A 33 -8.68 -5.59 1.32
CA HIS A 33 -9.27 -5.61 2.66
C HIS A 33 -9.73 -4.23 3.09
N GLY A 34 -9.00 -3.16 2.72
CA GLY A 34 -9.35 -1.79 3.06
C GLY A 34 -9.08 -1.40 4.51
N GLN A 35 -8.52 -2.31 5.33
CA GLN A 35 -7.98 -2.11 6.69
C GLN A 35 -6.83 -3.09 7.00
N PHE A 36 -6.05 -3.46 5.98
CA PHE A 36 -5.01 -4.48 6.12
C PHE A 36 -3.85 -4.00 7.01
N THR A 37 -3.86 -4.43 8.26
CA THR A 37 -2.81 -4.14 9.25
C THR A 37 -2.46 -5.41 10.02
N ARG A 38 -1.36 -5.38 10.77
CA ARG A 38 -0.91 -6.55 11.55
C ARG A 38 -1.97 -7.09 12.52
N SER A 39 -2.82 -6.23 13.09
CA SER A 39 -3.87 -6.64 14.03
C SER A 39 -5.01 -7.43 13.38
N LYS A 40 -5.12 -7.41 12.05
CA LYS A 40 -6.13 -8.16 11.28
C LYS A 40 -5.62 -9.52 10.79
N ILE A 41 -4.38 -9.90 11.15
CA ILE A 41 -3.76 -11.14 10.70
C ILE A 41 -3.47 -12.02 11.91
N PHE A 42 -4.10 -13.20 11.94
CA PHE A 42 -3.63 -14.29 12.79
C PHE A 42 -2.51 -15.05 12.09
N PHE A 43 -1.41 -15.26 12.80
CA PHE A 43 -0.32 -16.11 12.34
C PHE A 43 -0.10 -17.25 13.34
N LYS A 44 0.14 -18.45 12.83
CA LYS A 44 0.57 -19.62 13.60
C LYS A 44 1.78 -20.22 12.91
N ARG A 45 2.82 -20.56 13.67
CA ARG A 45 3.96 -21.34 13.18
C ARG A 45 3.95 -22.71 13.85
N ASP A 46 4.09 -23.76 13.04
CA ASP A 46 4.28 -25.14 13.48
C ASP A 46 5.30 -25.84 12.57
N ASP A 47 5.48 -27.15 12.75
CA ASP A 47 6.46 -27.95 12.00
C ASP A 47 6.17 -28.00 10.49
N GLU A 48 4.94 -27.67 10.06
CA GLU A 48 4.53 -27.62 8.65
C GLU A 48 4.75 -26.24 8.01
N GLY A 49 5.06 -25.22 8.81
CA GLY A 49 5.44 -23.89 8.34
C GLY A 49 4.65 -22.75 8.99
N CYS A 50 4.34 -21.73 8.19
CA CYS A 50 3.67 -20.52 8.64
C CYS A 50 2.26 -20.46 8.06
N HIS A 51 1.26 -20.49 8.93
CA HIS A 51 -0.15 -20.39 8.58
C HIS A 51 -0.63 -18.98 8.91
N THR A 52 -1.29 -18.33 7.95
CA THR A 52 -1.85 -16.99 8.13
C THR A 52 -3.35 -17.01 7.82
N LYS A 53 -4.13 -16.27 8.63
CA LYS A 53 -5.55 -16.00 8.37
C LYS A 53 -5.85 -14.53 8.55
N LEU A 54 -6.64 -14.00 7.63
CA LEU A 54 -7.16 -12.64 7.66
C LEU A 54 -8.53 -12.64 8.34
N ILE A 55 -8.84 -11.57 9.08
CA ILE A 55 -10.12 -11.37 9.76
C ILE A 55 -10.61 -9.94 9.52
N ASP A 56 -11.87 -9.67 9.89
CA ASP A 56 -12.46 -8.32 9.88
C ASP A 56 -12.69 -7.72 8.48
N PHE A 57 -13.54 -8.40 7.72
CA PHE A 57 -13.78 -8.14 6.30
C PHE A 57 -14.80 -7.01 6.01
N GLU A 58 -15.20 -6.23 7.01
CA GLU A 58 -16.26 -5.21 6.86
C GLU A 58 -15.89 -4.09 5.86
N THR A 59 -14.59 -3.84 5.65
CA THR A 59 -14.07 -2.79 4.78
C THR A 59 -13.62 -3.28 3.41
N ILE A 60 -13.89 -4.55 3.05
CA ILE A 60 -13.52 -5.06 1.73
C ILE A 60 -14.15 -4.19 0.64
N LYS A 61 -13.32 -3.78 -0.33
CA LYS A 61 -13.76 -3.02 -1.51
C LYS A 61 -12.85 -3.28 -2.71
N TYR A 62 -13.29 -2.83 -3.88
CA TYR A 62 -12.45 -2.82 -5.09
C TYR A 62 -11.76 -1.47 -5.20
N ASP A 63 -10.43 -1.45 -5.14
CA ASP A 63 -9.63 -0.23 -5.07
C ASP A 63 -8.14 -0.52 -5.38
N SER A 64 -7.28 0.50 -5.34
CA SER A 64 -5.83 0.36 -5.51
C SER A 64 -5.23 -0.54 -4.42
N LEU A 65 -4.42 -1.54 -4.82
CA LEU A 65 -3.71 -2.42 -3.89
C LEU A 65 -2.69 -1.68 -3.03
N SER A 66 -2.28 -0.47 -3.45
CA SER A 66 -1.39 0.41 -2.71
C SER A 66 -1.93 0.77 -1.31
N ILE A 67 -3.25 0.77 -1.13
CA ILE A 67 -3.90 1.04 0.17
C ILE A 67 -3.52 -0.05 1.18
N ASP A 68 -3.79 -1.32 0.86
CA ASP A 68 -3.48 -2.44 1.76
C ASP A 68 -1.96 -2.63 1.90
N PHE A 69 -1.21 -2.57 0.79
CA PHE A 69 0.24 -2.68 0.82
C PHE A 69 0.85 -1.60 1.73
N GLY A 70 0.39 -0.36 1.60
CA GLY A 70 0.91 0.74 2.38
C GLY A 70 0.57 0.63 3.86
N ARG A 71 -0.66 0.23 4.20
CA ARG A 71 -1.06 0.03 5.59
C ARG A 71 -0.24 -1.05 6.29
N ILE A 72 -0.01 -2.19 5.63
CA ILE A 72 0.81 -3.24 6.23
C ILE A 72 2.27 -2.81 6.34
N PHE A 73 2.81 -2.07 5.37
CA PHE A 73 4.18 -1.56 5.43
C PHE A 73 4.34 -0.54 6.57
N LEU A 74 3.49 0.48 6.62
CA LEU A 74 3.54 1.56 7.60
C LEU A 74 3.34 1.05 9.04
N THR A 75 2.46 0.07 9.24
CA THR A 75 2.22 -0.53 10.57
C THR A 75 3.32 -1.51 11.02
N ASN A 76 4.29 -1.81 10.16
CA ASN A 76 5.43 -2.67 10.47
C ASN A 76 6.78 -1.96 10.24
N LEU A 77 6.78 -0.63 10.15
CA LEU A 77 8.02 0.12 10.08
C LEU A 77 8.90 -0.17 11.31
N PRO A 78 10.19 -0.48 11.11
CA PRO A 78 11.12 -0.59 12.23
C PRO A 78 11.30 0.77 12.90
N ASN A 79 11.72 0.77 14.16
CA ASN A 79 12.20 1.97 14.82
C ASN A 79 13.59 2.35 14.27
N GLU A 80 13.62 2.88 13.06
CA GLU A 80 14.81 3.20 12.28
C GLU A 80 14.58 4.53 11.55
N ASP A 81 15.42 5.52 11.82
CA ASP A 81 15.29 6.86 11.23
C ASP A 81 16.14 7.03 9.95
N ASN A 82 16.98 6.04 9.61
CA ASN A 82 17.78 6.08 8.39
C ASN A 82 16.91 5.85 7.15
N VAL A 83 16.70 6.92 6.39
CA VAL A 83 15.89 6.93 5.16
C VAL A 83 16.35 5.89 4.15
N SER A 84 17.65 5.69 3.96
CA SER A 84 18.16 4.69 3.00
C SER A 84 17.82 3.26 3.40
N LYS A 85 17.87 2.94 4.70
CA LYS A 85 17.45 1.63 5.20
C LYS A 85 15.95 1.42 5.05
N LEU A 86 15.13 2.44 5.35
CA LEU A 86 13.68 2.39 5.15
C LEU A 86 13.33 2.21 3.67
N GLN A 87 14.01 2.93 2.78
CA GLN A 87 13.85 2.78 1.33
C GLN A 87 14.22 1.36 0.87
N ASN A 88 15.32 0.80 1.36
CA ASN A 88 15.71 -0.58 1.05
C ASN A 88 14.68 -1.60 1.54
N LEU A 89 14.12 -1.40 2.73
CA LEU A 89 13.04 -2.24 3.26
C LEU A 89 11.80 -2.17 2.37
N PHE A 90 11.39 -0.97 1.99
CA PHE A 90 10.25 -0.73 1.10
C PHE A 90 10.40 -1.46 -0.24
N TRP A 91 11.54 -1.28 -0.92
CA TRP A 91 11.80 -1.97 -2.19
C TRP A 91 11.93 -3.48 -2.04
N SER A 92 12.47 -3.96 -0.93
CA SER A 92 12.52 -5.41 -0.63
C SER A 92 11.12 -5.98 -0.49
N MET A 93 10.22 -5.29 0.20
CA MET A 93 8.84 -5.71 0.37
C MET A 93 8.05 -5.69 -0.95
N ILE A 94 8.22 -4.64 -1.77
CA ILE A 94 7.64 -4.59 -3.13
C ILE A 94 8.14 -5.77 -3.97
N SER A 95 9.45 -6.05 -3.94
CA SER A 95 10.04 -7.14 -4.73
C SER A 95 9.44 -8.50 -4.34
N ILE A 96 9.27 -8.77 -3.05
CA ILE A 96 8.63 -9.99 -2.55
C ILE A 96 7.17 -10.06 -2.99
N TYR A 97 6.42 -8.97 -2.83
CA TYR A 97 5.01 -8.90 -3.21
C TYR A 97 4.80 -9.16 -4.70
N VAL A 98 5.54 -8.44 -5.56
CA VAL A 98 5.46 -8.57 -7.02
C VAL A 98 5.87 -9.98 -7.46
N LYS A 99 6.96 -10.53 -6.90
CA LYS A 99 7.39 -11.90 -7.20
C LYS A 99 6.29 -12.91 -6.87
N LYS A 100 5.63 -12.76 -5.71
CA LYS A 100 4.55 -13.66 -5.30
C LYS A 100 3.31 -13.51 -6.18
N LEU A 101 2.96 -12.28 -6.54
CA LEU A 101 1.86 -11.99 -7.44
C LEU A 101 2.09 -12.61 -8.82
N GLN A 102 3.30 -12.47 -9.39
CA GLN A 102 3.64 -13.02 -10.70
C GLN A 102 3.64 -14.55 -10.76
N GLN A 103 3.84 -15.24 -9.63
CA GLN A 103 3.69 -16.70 -9.56
C GLN A 103 2.24 -17.16 -9.77
N VAL A 104 1.26 -16.29 -9.45
CA VAL A 104 -0.17 -16.60 -9.55
C VAL A 104 -0.81 -15.93 -10.77
N TYR A 105 -0.35 -14.73 -11.11
CA TYR A 105 -0.88 -13.88 -12.17
C TYR A 105 0.25 -13.39 -13.09
N SER A 106 0.85 -14.31 -13.85
CA SER A 106 2.00 -14.02 -14.73
C SER A 106 1.71 -13.01 -15.84
N GLN A 107 0.44 -12.79 -16.17
CA GLN A 107 -0.02 -11.83 -17.18
C GLN A 107 0.02 -10.38 -16.70
N VAL A 108 0.07 -10.14 -15.38
CA VAL A 108 0.05 -8.79 -14.83
C VAL A 108 1.47 -8.20 -14.86
N PRO A 109 1.70 -7.08 -15.56
CA PRO A 109 3.04 -6.49 -15.64
C PRO A 109 3.53 -6.05 -14.26
N SER A 110 4.73 -6.50 -13.85
CA SER A 110 5.34 -6.11 -12.57
C SER A 110 5.53 -4.60 -12.45
N THR A 111 5.96 -3.97 -13.54
CA THR A 111 6.19 -2.52 -13.59
C THR A 111 4.93 -1.74 -13.25
N LEU A 112 3.79 -2.22 -13.73
CA LEU A 112 2.48 -1.62 -13.51
C LEU A 112 2.10 -1.67 -12.02
N ILE A 113 2.32 -2.81 -11.35
CA ILE A 113 2.07 -2.98 -9.91
C ILE A 113 3.02 -2.13 -9.07
N GLN A 114 4.30 -2.07 -9.44
CA GLN A 114 5.30 -1.25 -8.74
C GLN A 114 4.95 0.24 -8.85
N CYS A 115 4.57 0.71 -10.04
CA CYS A 115 4.14 2.09 -10.25
C CYS A 115 2.91 2.43 -9.42
N ASP A 116 1.87 1.57 -9.41
CA ASP A 116 0.68 1.79 -8.58
C ASP A 116 1.06 1.93 -7.09
N ILE A 117 1.82 0.99 -6.54
CA ILE A 117 2.26 1.06 -5.13
C ILE A 117 3.03 2.36 -4.86
N VAL A 118 4.00 2.72 -5.69
CA VAL A 118 4.87 3.87 -5.46
C VAL A 118 4.11 5.19 -5.57
N TYR A 119 3.24 5.34 -6.58
CA TYR A 119 2.52 6.59 -6.81
C TYR A 119 1.34 6.78 -5.85
N ASN A 120 0.69 5.68 -5.47
CA ASN A 120 -0.54 5.72 -4.69
C ASN A 120 -0.31 5.37 -3.21
N MET A 121 0.94 5.19 -2.78
CA MET A 121 1.29 4.90 -1.37
C MET A 121 0.64 5.87 -0.37
N ILE A 122 0.50 7.15 -0.74
CA ILE A 122 -0.12 8.17 0.12
C ILE A 122 -1.57 7.83 0.48
N LEU A 123 -2.28 7.10 -0.38
CA LEU A 123 -3.66 6.65 -0.13
C LEU A 123 -3.78 5.80 1.13
N SER A 124 -2.74 5.03 1.46
CA SER A 124 -2.71 4.20 2.67
C SER A 124 -2.77 4.99 3.98
N TYR A 125 -2.49 6.29 3.95
CA TYR A 125 -2.50 7.17 5.11
C TYR A 125 -3.79 8.01 5.24
N ILE A 126 -4.49 8.26 4.12
CA ILE A 126 -5.63 9.20 4.08
C ILE A 126 -6.99 8.51 3.97
N ASN A 127 -7.02 7.25 3.52
CA ASN A 127 -8.19 6.37 3.50
C ASN A 127 -8.12 5.40 4.67
#